data_AF-A0A139PJS4-F1
#
_entry.id   AF-A0A139PJS4-F1
#
_cell.length_a   1.000
_cell.length_b   1.000
_cell.length_c   1.000
_cell.angle_alpha   90.00
_cell.angle_beta   90.00
_cell.angle_gamma   90.00
#
_symmetry.space_group_name_H-M   'P 1'
#
loop_
_entity.id
_entity.type
_entity.pdbx_description
1 polymer ?
#
loop_
_entity_poly.entity_id
_entity_poly.type
_entity_poly.pdbx_seq_one_letter_code
_entity_poly.pdbx_strand_id
1 'polypeptide(L)'
;MGRMGGKVLLTFNLSFCNFIFARLLDNKTALEVTKHLYDIKNTLHQADKDFCQLFPVILTDNGGEFARVDDIEMDVRGESKLFFCDPNRSDQKSRIEKNHTLIRDILPKGTSFDNLTQEDINLVCSHVNSVKRAALNGKSAYELFAFTYGEEIPKLLGISKIPAEDVCQSSTLLQHKF
;
A
#
# COMPACT_ATOMS: atom_id res chain seq x y z
N MET A 1 -14.71 -3.71 -28.55
CA MET A 1 -13.61 -2.73 -28.43
C MET A 1 -13.28 -2.58 -26.95
N GLY A 2 -12.45 -3.47 -26.39
CA GLY A 2 -12.12 -3.45 -24.96
C GLY A 2 -11.04 -2.42 -24.69
N ARG A 3 -11.27 -1.50 -23.75
CA ARG A 3 -10.24 -0.54 -23.33
C ARG A 3 -9.15 -1.33 -22.60
N MET A 4 -8.04 -1.63 -23.30
CA MET A 4 -6.80 -2.02 -22.63
C MET A 4 -6.29 -0.79 -21.90
N GLY A 5 -6.15 -0.88 -20.58
CA GLY A 5 -5.57 0.18 -19.78
C GLY A 5 -6.58 0.93 -18.92
N GLY A 6 -6.10 1.28 -17.75
CA GLY A 6 -6.79 1.97 -16.67
C GLY A 6 -5.87 1.95 -15.47
N LYS A 7 -6.02 2.94 -14.59
CA LYS A 7 -5.17 3.01 -13.41
C LYS A 7 -5.35 1.77 -12.54
N VAL A 8 -4.26 1.31 -11.92
CA VAL A 8 -4.25 0.15 -11.02
C VAL A 8 -3.65 0.53 -9.67
N LEU A 9 -3.93 -0.26 -8.64
CA LEU A 9 -3.44 -0.02 -7.30
C LEU A 9 -2.30 -0.99 -6.97
N LEU A 10 -1.10 -0.46 -6.74
CA LEU A 10 0.00 -1.22 -6.14
C LEU A 10 -0.07 -1.07 -4.63
N THR A 11 -0.44 -2.14 -3.94
CA THR A 11 -0.68 -2.14 -2.50
C THR A 11 0.48 -2.77 -1.74
N PHE A 12 0.93 -2.10 -0.68
CA PHE A 12 1.93 -2.58 0.26
C PHE A 12 1.26 -2.87 1.61
N ASN A 13 1.52 -4.05 2.17
CA ASN A 13 0.98 -4.44 3.46
C ASN A 13 2.08 -4.95 4.38
N LEU A 14 2.25 -4.31 5.54
CA LEU A 14 3.16 -4.80 6.57
C LEU A 14 2.47 -5.81 7.47
N SER A 15 2.94 -7.05 7.44
CA SER A 15 2.26 -8.22 8.02
C SER A 15 2.15 -8.22 9.55
N PHE A 16 3.06 -7.53 10.26
CA PHE A 16 3.06 -7.53 11.73
C PHE A 16 1.90 -6.73 12.34
N CYS A 17 1.53 -5.59 11.74
CA CYS A 17 0.46 -4.71 12.21
C CYS A 17 -0.70 -4.54 11.21
N ASN A 18 -0.58 -5.10 10.00
CA ASN A 18 -1.49 -4.88 8.87
C ASN A 18 -1.62 -3.40 8.51
N PHE A 19 -0.52 -2.64 8.58
CA PHE A 19 -0.47 -1.30 8.01
C PHE A 19 -0.43 -1.39 6.49
N ILE A 20 -1.22 -0.56 5.83
CA ILE A 20 -1.37 -0.57 4.37
C ILE A 20 -1.11 0.82 3.78
N PHE A 21 -0.36 0.88 2.69
CA PHE A 21 -0.28 2.07 1.85
C PHE A 21 -0.26 1.62 0.40
N ALA A 22 -0.58 2.52 -0.53
CA ALA A 22 -0.71 2.13 -1.91
C ALA A 22 -0.34 3.25 -2.88
N ARG A 23 0.10 2.85 -4.08
CA ARG A 23 0.40 3.74 -5.19
C ARG A 23 -0.61 3.55 -6.31
N LEU A 24 -1.10 4.66 -6.85
CA LEU A 24 -1.96 4.68 -8.02
C LEU A 24 -1.10 4.71 -9.28
N LEU A 25 -1.05 3.59 -10.00
CA LEU A 25 -0.25 3.39 -11.21
C LEU A 25 -1.10 3.65 -12.44
N ASP A 26 -0.52 4.21 -13.50
CA ASP A 26 -1.23 4.41 -14.77
C ASP A 26 -1.49 3.10 -15.53
N ASN A 27 -0.71 2.06 -15.23
CA ASN A 27 -0.85 0.72 -15.82
C ASN A 27 -0.08 -0.32 -14.98
N LYS A 28 -0.30 -1.60 -15.26
CA LYS A 28 0.34 -2.72 -14.56
C LYS A 28 1.71 -3.14 -15.12
N THR A 29 2.45 -2.25 -15.76
CA THR A 29 3.76 -2.63 -16.32
C THR A 29 4.84 -2.66 -15.24
N ALA A 30 5.88 -3.47 -15.44
CA ALA A 30 7.01 -3.49 -14.53
C ALA A 30 7.74 -2.14 -14.45
N LEU A 31 7.74 -1.38 -15.55
CA LEU A 31 8.30 -0.03 -15.55
C LEU A 31 7.53 0.89 -14.58
N GLU A 32 6.21 0.87 -14.63
CA GLU A 32 5.38 1.71 -13.76
C GLU A 32 5.56 1.34 -12.28
N VAL A 33 5.64 0.04 -11.95
CA VAL A 33 5.96 -0.44 -10.60
C VAL A 33 7.31 0.09 -10.12
N THR A 34 8.38 -0.07 -10.93
CA THR A 34 9.73 0.39 -10.55
C THR A 34 9.80 1.90 -10.38
N LYS A 35 9.12 2.68 -11.22
CA LYS A 35 9.04 4.15 -11.12
C LYS A 35 8.44 4.57 -9.77
N HIS A 36 7.31 3.98 -9.37
CA HIS A 36 6.70 4.31 -8.09
C HIS A 36 7.50 3.84 -6.88
N LEU A 37 8.18 2.69 -6.97
CA LEU A 37 9.11 2.25 -5.93
C LEU A 37 10.30 3.20 -5.79
N TYR A 38 10.84 3.69 -6.91
CA TYR A 38 11.90 4.70 -6.91
C TYR A 38 11.45 6.01 -6.24
N ASP A 39 10.23 6.47 -6.50
CA ASP A 39 9.67 7.66 -5.83
C ASP A 39 9.56 7.48 -4.31
N ILE A 40 9.13 6.30 -3.85
CA ILE A 40 9.05 5.98 -2.42
C ILE A 40 10.44 5.96 -1.81
N LYS A 41 11.39 5.26 -2.43
CA LYS A 41 12.79 5.17 -2.00
C LYS A 41 13.42 6.55 -1.85
N ASN A 42 13.26 7.42 -2.85
CA ASN A 42 13.79 8.78 -2.80
C ASN A 42 13.13 9.64 -1.73
N THR A 43 11.82 9.53 -1.55
CA THR A 43 11.09 10.28 -0.51
C THR A 43 11.61 9.92 0.89
N LEU A 44 11.85 8.62 1.13
CA LEU A 44 12.44 8.14 2.38
C LEU A 44 13.89 8.61 2.52
N HIS A 45 14.68 8.49 1.45
CA HIS A 45 16.09 8.87 1.46
C HIS A 45 16.29 10.36 1.78
N GLN A 46 15.44 11.25 1.24
CA GLN A 46 15.45 12.67 1.54
C GLN A 46 15.16 12.98 3.02
N ALA A 47 14.51 12.07 3.75
CA ALA A 47 14.28 12.13 5.18
C ALA A 47 15.32 11.35 6.00
N ASP A 48 16.47 10.98 5.41
CA ASP A 48 17.51 10.15 6.01
C ASP A 48 16.97 8.79 6.51
N LYS A 49 16.08 8.19 5.72
CA LYS A 49 15.54 6.84 5.93
C LYS A 49 15.81 5.98 4.70
N ASP A 50 16.14 4.73 4.93
CA ASP A 50 16.37 3.78 3.84
C ASP A 50 15.15 2.84 3.70
N PHE A 51 14.71 2.63 2.46
CA PHE A 51 13.57 1.76 2.16
C PHE A 51 13.85 0.32 2.62
N CYS A 52 15.08 -0.15 2.45
CA CYS A 52 15.50 -1.49 2.89
C CYS A 52 15.45 -1.68 4.42
N GLN A 53 15.51 -0.60 5.23
CA GLN A 53 15.35 -0.71 6.68
C GLN A 53 13.89 -0.90 7.09
N LEU A 54 12.96 -0.32 6.34
CA LEU A 54 11.53 -0.44 6.58
C LEU A 54 10.97 -1.74 5.96
N PHE A 55 11.48 -2.12 4.78
CA PHE A 55 10.99 -3.23 3.97
C PHE A 55 12.12 -4.16 3.53
N PRO A 56 12.87 -4.78 4.47
CA PRO A 56 14.03 -5.60 4.15
C PRO A 56 13.67 -6.83 3.31
N VAL A 57 12.43 -7.32 3.44
CA VAL A 57 11.91 -8.49 2.72
C VAL A 57 10.56 -8.13 2.12
N ILE A 58 10.42 -8.34 0.82
CA ILE A 58 9.22 -8.06 0.04
C ILE A 58 8.75 -9.37 -0.57
N LEU A 59 7.48 -9.70 -0.40
CA LEU A 59 6.86 -10.88 -0.97
C LEU A 59 5.79 -10.48 -1.98
N THR A 60 5.99 -10.80 -3.25
CA THR A 60 5.04 -10.52 -4.35
C THR A 60 4.47 -11.82 -4.91
N ASP A 61 3.44 -11.72 -5.76
CA ASP A 61 3.07 -12.85 -6.62
C ASP A 61 3.99 -12.91 -7.85
N ASN A 62 3.87 -13.99 -8.63
CA ASN A 62 4.59 -14.20 -9.89
C ASN A 62 4.06 -13.31 -11.04
N GLY A 63 3.51 -12.14 -10.73
CA GLY A 63 3.06 -11.17 -11.71
C GLY A 63 4.23 -10.60 -12.52
N GLY A 64 4.04 -10.48 -13.84
CA GLY A 64 5.07 -9.93 -14.74
C GLY A 64 5.41 -8.46 -14.45
N GLU A 65 4.56 -7.75 -13.72
CA GLU A 65 4.81 -6.41 -13.18
C GLU A 65 5.96 -6.35 -12.17
N PHE A 66 6.39 -7.49 -11.62
CA PHE A 66 7.51 -7.59 -10.67
C PHE A 66 8.78 -8.18 -11.30
N ALA A 67 8.83 -8.31 -12.64
CA ALA A 67 9.94 -8.94 -13.34
C ALA A 67 11.28 -8.16 -13.27
N ARG A 68 11.24 -6.86 -12.94
CA ARG A 68 12.44 -6.01 -12.82
C ARG A 68 13.03 -6.11 -11.40
N VAL A 69 13.51 -7.29 -11.05
CA VAL A 69 13.95 -7.63 -9.68
C VAL A 69 15.04 -6.69 -9.18
N ASP A 70 16.11 -6.48 -9.94
CA ASP A 70 17.25 -5.65 -9.52
C ASP A 70 16.82 -4.20 -9.20
N ASP A 71 15.92 -3.63 -10.00
CA ASP A 71 15.39 -2.27 -9.78
C ASP A 71 14.50 -2.20 -8.51
N ILE A 72 13.85 -3.31 -8.16
CA ILE A 72 13.03 -3.42 -6.94
C ILE A 72 13.91 -3.62 -5.71
N GLU A 73 14.93 -4.47 -5.79
CA GLU A 73 15.83 -4.77 -4.66
C GLU A 73 16.76 -3.61 -4.32
N MET A 74 17.34 -2.96 -5.33
CA MET A 74 18.38 -1.95 -5.15
C MET A 74 17.83 -0.67 -4.50
N ASP A 75 18.41 -0.27 -3.36
CA ASP A 75 18.13 0.96 -2.64
C ASP A 75 19.39 1.84 -2.57
N VAL A 76 19.26 3.10 -2.15
CA VAL A 76 20.36 4.07 -2.20
C VAL A 76 21.56 3.64 -1.33
N ARG A 77 21.30 2.99 -0.19
CA ARG A 77 22.32 2.60 0.80
C ARG A 77 22.32 1.11 1.15
N GLY A 78 21.53 0.31 0.44
CA GLY A 78 21.37 -1.12 0.73
C GLY A 78 20.46 -1.82 -0.26
N GLU A 79 20.01 -3.04 0.07
CA GLU A 79 19.11 -3.82 -0.79
C GLU A 79 17.99 -4.44 0.04
N SER A 80 16.76 -4.35 -0.48
CA SER A 80 15.64 -5.19 -0.03
C SER A 80 15.72 -6.53 -0.77
N LYS A 81 15.16 -7.59 -0.19
CA LYS A 81 15.09 -8.90 -0.85
C LYS A 81 13.68 -9.20 -1.34
N LEU A 82 13.54 -9.42 -2.63
CA LEU A 82 12.28 -9.72 -3.30
C LEU A 82 12.12 -11.24 -3.44
N PHE A 83 11.03 -11.74 -2.87
CA PHE A 83 10.63 -13.13 -2.99
C PHE A 83 9.28 -13.21 -3.70
N PHE A 84 9.06 -14.35 -4.35
CA PHE A 84 7.82 -14.64 -5.05
C PHE A 84 7.08 -15.78 -4.34
N CYS A 85 5.76 -15.65 -4.22
CA CYS A 85 4.93 -16.72 -3.69
C CYS A 85 5.02 -17.97 -4.56
N ASP A 86 4.93 -19.14 -3.91
CA ASP A 86 4.83 -20.40 -4.63
C ASP A 86 3.55 -20.45 -5.48
N PRO A 87 3.57 -21.09 -6.66
CA PRO A 87 2.37 -21.32 -7.45
C PRO A 87 1.28 -22.02 -6.61
N ASN A 88 0.05 -21.50 -6.64
CA ASN A 88 -1.12 -22.01 -5.90
C ASN A 88 -1.07 -21.87 -4.36
N ARG A 89 -0.19 -21.03 -3.80
CA ARG A 89 -0.13 -20.73 -2.36
C ARG A 89 -0.68 -19.35 -1.99
N SER A 90 -1.96 -19.12 -2.32
CA SER A 90 -2.67 -17.89 -1.94
C SER A 90 -2.83 -17.71 -0.42
N ASP A 91 -2.67 -18.79 0.35
CA ASP A 91 -2.66 -18.84 1.82
C ASP A 91 -1.54 -18.01 2.45
N GLN A 92 -0.42 -17.84 1.73
CA GLN A 92 0.72 -17.00 2.16
C GLN A 92 0.35 -15.52 2.31
N LYS A 93 -0.77 -15.07 1.74
CA LYS A 93 -1.28 -13.69 1.81
C LYS A 93 -2.54 -13.54 2.66
N SER A 94 -2.93 -14.54 3.46
CA SER A 94 -4.19 -14.53 4.24
C SER A 94 -4.43 -13.28 5.10
N ARG A 95 -3.36 -12.63 5.60
CA ARG A 95 -3.45 -11.36 6.35
C ARG A 95 -3.77 -10.14 5.48
N ILE A 96 -3.35 -10.14 4.22
CA ILE A 96 -3.59 -9.05 3.25
C ILE A 96 -5.08 -8.98 2.88
N GLU A 97 -5.76 -10.13 2.80
CA GLU A 97 -7.17 -10.21 2.39
C GLU A 97 -8.10 -9.35 3.25
N LYS A 98 -7.86 -9.27 4.57
CA LYS A 98 -8.67 -8.42 5.46
C LYS A 98 -8.54 -6.93 5.12
N ASN A 99 -7.33 -6.46 4.82
CA ASN A 99 -7.10 -5.08 4.44
C ASN A 99 -7.67 -4.76 3.06
N HIS A 100 -7.56 -5.70 2.12
CA HIS A 100 -8.20 -5.55 0.81
C HIS A 100 -9.72 -5.51 0.92
N THR A 101 -10.34 -6.22 1.86
CA THR A 101 -11.78 -6.08 2.12
C THR A 101 -12.11 -4.66 2.56
N LEU A 102 -11.38 -4.09 3.52
CA LEU A 102 -11.63 -2.71 3.98
C LEU A 102 -11.45 -1.67 2.86
N ILE A 103 -10.44 -1.83 2.01
CA ILE A 103 -10.30 -0.98 0.82
C ILE A 103 -11.50 -1.17 -0.11
N ARG A 104 -11.98 -2.40 -0.31
CA ARG A 104 -13.11 -2.71 -1.19
C ARG A 104 -14.46 -2.22 -0.65
N ASP A 105 -14.60 -2.03 0.66
CA ASP A 105 -15.79 -1.42 1.23
C ASP A 105 -15.90 0.07 0.85
N ILE A 106 -14.76 0.74 0.64
CA ILE A 106 -14.67 2.13 0.17
C ILE A 106 -14.61 2.22 -1.37
N LEU A 107 -13.89 1.31 -2.01
CA LEU A 107 -13.69 1.20 -3.47
C LEU A 107 -14.23 -0.14 -3.97
N PRO A 108 -15.56 -0.27 -4.16
CA PRO A 108 -16.18 -1.53 -4.55
C PRO A 108 -15.61 -2.12 -5.85
N LYS A 109 -15.78 -3.43 -6.03
CA LYS A 109 -15.41 -4.10 -7.29
C LYS A 109 -16.17 -3.46 -8.46
N GLY A 110 -15.46 -3.24 -9.56
CA GLY A 110 -16.01 -2.60 -10.76
C GLY A 110 -15.84 -1.08 -10.79
N THR A 111 -15.42 -0.47 -9.68
CA THR A 111 -15.05 0.95 -9.65
C THR A 111 -13.78 1.19 -10.47
N SER A 112 -13.87 2.11 -11.44
CA SER A 112 -12.69 2.56 -12.20
C SER A 112 -11.81 3.45 -11.33
N PHE A 113 -10.49 3.29 -11.41
CA PHE A 113 -9.55 4.16 -10.70
C PHE A 113 -9.07 5.35 -11.55
N ASP A 114 -9.53 5.48 -12.80
CA ASP A 114 -9.05 6.52 -13.73
C ASP A 114 -9.26 7.95 -13.19
N ASN A 115 -10.39 8.19 -12.52
CA ASN A 115 -10.77 9.48 -11.93
C ASN A 115 -10.14 9.76 -10.56
N LEU A 116 -9.42 8.78 -10.00
CA LEU A 116 -8.77 8.93 -8.71
C LEU A 116 -7.40 9.59 -8.85
N THR A 117 -7.01 10.30 -7.80
CA THR A 117 -5.65 10.82 -7.61
C THR A 117 -4.91 10.02 -6.54
N GLN A 118 -3.59 10.24 -6.42
CA GLN A 118 -2.81 9.61 -5.36
C GLN A 118 -3.31 10.06 -3.97
N GLU A 119 -3.79 11.29 -3.83
CA GLU A 119 -4.37 11.83 -2.60
C GLU A 119 -5.66 11.11 -2.21
N ASP A 120 -6.51 10.75 -3.18
CA ASP A 120 -7.72 9.96 -2.91
C ASP A 120 -7.33 8.59 -2.35
N ILE A 121 -6.30 7.94 -2.91
CA ILE A 121 -5.79 6.65 -2.43
C ILE A 121 -5.15 6.77 -1.04
N ASN A 122 -4.39 7.84 -0.82
CA ASN A 122 -3.80 8.15 0.48
C ASN A 122 -4.87 8.34 1.56
N LEU A 123 -5.97 9.03 1.21
CA LEU A 123 -7.12 9.21 2.10
C LEU A 123 -7.77 7.86 2.43
N VAL A 124 -8.06 7.02 1.43
CA VAL A 124 -8.60 5.67 1.64
C VAL A 124 -7.71 4.86 2.59
N CYS A 125 -6.41 4.82 2.35
CA CYS A 125 -5.48 4.08 3.19
C CYS A 125 -5.38 4.67 4.62
N SER A 126 -5.47 6.00 4.77
CA SER A 126 -5.49 6.68 6.07
C SER A 126 -6.69 6.28 6.91
N HIS A 127 -7.87 6.19 6.30
CA HIS A 127 -9.07 5.67 6.94
C HIS A 127 -8.93 4.20 7.34
N VAL A 128 -8.47 3.34 6.42
CA VAL A 128 -8.27 1.90 6.67
C VAL A 128 -7.26 1.63 7.80
N ASN A 129 -6.18 2.41 7.86
CA ASN A 129 -5.16 2.28 8.90
C ASN A 129 -5.61 2.81 10.26
N SER A 130 -6.61 3.69 10.30
CA SER A 130 -7.13 4.30 11.53
C SER A 130 -8.22 3.48 12.20
N VAL A 131 -8.74 2.45 11.52
CA VAL A 131 -9.70 1.48 12.08
C VAL A 131 -9.09 0.77 13.30
N LYS A 132 -9.78 0.88 14.45
CA LYS A 132 -9.45 0.13 15.67
C LYS A 132 -9.81 -1.34 15.51
N ARG A 133 -8.89 -2.24 15.88
CA ARG A 133 -9.06 -3.68 15.65
C ARG A 133 -8.91 -4.44 16.96
N ALA A 134 -9.86 -5.32 17.27
CA ALA A 134 -9.76 -6.21 18.43
C ALA A 134 -8.49 -7.10 18.35
N ALA A 135 -8.13 -7.55 17.15
CA ALA A 135 -6.90 -8.32 16.90
C ALA A 135 -5.60 -7.55 17.19
N LEU A 136 -5.68 -6.22 17.34
CA LEU A 136 -4.57 -5.34 17.71
C LEU A 136 -4.76 -4.76 19.12
N ASN A 137 -5.48 -5.47 20.00
CA ASN A 137 -5.77 -5.03 21.38
C ASN A 137 -6.40 -3.63 21.47
N GLY A 138 -7.33 -3.33 20.55
CA GLY A 138 -8.00 -2.04 20.50
C GLY A 138 -7.12 -0.90 19.98
N LYS A 139 -5.97 -1.20 19.36
CA LYS A 139 -5.17 -0.24 18.59
C LYS A 139 -5.52 -0.30 17.10
N SER A 140 -5.14 0.74 16.37
CA SER A 140 -5.19 0.77 14.91
C SER A 140 -3.85 0.34 14.30
N ALA A 141 -3.86 0.01 13.01
CA ALA A 141 -2.62 -0.31 12.30
C ALA A 141 -1.68 0.92 12.25
N TYR A 142 -2.26 2.12 12.11
CA TYR A 142 -1.52 3.38 12.19
C TYR A 142 -0.76 3.50 13.52
N GLU A 143 -1.43 3.29 14.66
CA GLU A 143 -0.82 3.45 15.98
C GLU A 143 0.35 2.49 16.19
N LEU A 144 0.21 1.22 15.78
CA LEU A 144 1.30 0.26 15.93
C LEU A 144 2.48 0.56 15.00
N PHE A 145 2.20 0.97 13.75
CA PHE A 145 3.23 1.31 12.78
C PHE A 145 4.00 2.57 13.21
N ALA A 146 3.28 3.64 13.59
CA ALA A 146 3.88 4.89 14.07
C ALA A 146 4.65 4.69 15.40
N PHE A 147 4.17 3.83 16.30
CA PHE A 147 4.92 3.48 17.50
C PHE A 147 6.25 2.78 17.18
N THR A 148 6.27 1.93 16.14
CA THR A 148 7.45 1.12 15.78
C THR A 148 8.48 1.92 15.00
N TYR A 149 8.05 2.75 14.04
CA TYR A 149 8.93 3.43 13.08
C TYR A 149 8.98 4.95 13.26
N GLY A 150 8.18 5.51 14.17
CA GLY A 150 8.01 6.95 14.36
C GLY A 150 6.84 7.53 13.56
N GLU A 151 6.30 8.65 14.04
CA GLU A 151 5.14 9.37 13.47
C GLU A 151 5.41 10.04 12.11
N GLU A 152 6.69 10.14 11.72
CA GLU A 152 7.10 10.75 10.45
C GLU A 152 6.92 9.77 9.27
N ILE A 153 7.29 8.50 9.44
CA ILE A 153 7.28 7.50 8.37
C ILE A 153 5.90 7.30 7.75
N PRO A 154 4.79 7.19 8.51
CA PRO A 154 3.46 7.11 7.90
C PRO A 154 3.20 8.29 6.95
N LYS A 155 3.60 9.51 7.33
CA LYS A 155 3.38 10.73 6.53
C LYS A 155 4.17 10.71 5.23
N LEU A 156 5.42 10.24 5.27
CA LEU A 156 6.25 10.05 4.07
C LEU A 156 5.63 9.03 3.11
N LEU A 157 4.89 8.05 3.63
CA LEU A 157 4.12 7.07 2.84
C LEU A 157 2.72 7.58 2.44
N GLY A 158 2.40 8.86 2.71
CA GLY A 158 1.11 9.47 2.39
C GLY A 158 -0.02 9.15 3.37
N ILE A 159 0.27 8.54 4.52
CA ILE A 159 -0.73 8.10 5.49
C ILE A 159 -0.83 9.07 6.66
N SER A 160 -2.05 9.54 6.91
CA SER A 160 -2.39 10.39 8.05
C SER A 160 -3.22 9.65 9.08
N LYS A 161 -3.12 10.09 10.34
CA LYS A 161 -3.99 9.60 11.41
C LYS A 161 -5.38 10.22 11.25
N ILE A 162 -6.42 9.39 11.24
CA ILE A 162 -7.81 9.83 11.27
C ILE A 162 -8.33 9.63 12.70
N PRO A 163 -8.96 10.65 13.34
CA PRO A 163 -9.67 10.48 14.61
C PRO A 163 -10.70 9.36 14.52
N ALA A 164 -10.91 8.61 15.60
CA ALA A 164 -11.73 7.40 15.56
C ALA A 164 -13.19 7.68 15.15
N GLU A 165 -13.69 8.85 15.54
CA GLU A 165 -15.00 9.41 15.21
C GLU A 165 -15.17 9.78 13.73
N ASP A 166 -14.06 10.05 13.03
CA ASP A 166 -14.06 10.48 11.62
C ASP A 166 -13.77 9.32 10.65
N VAL A 167 -13.48 8.12 11.17
CA VAL A 167 -13.15 6.95 10.34
C VAL A 167 -14.39 6.47 9.56
N CYS A 168 -14.43 6.85 8.27
CA CYS A 168 -15.33 6.28 7.28
C CYS A 168 -14.74 5.02 6.60
N GLN A 169 -15.52 3.93 6.54
CA GLN A 169 -15.16 2.66 5.88
C GLN A 169 -16.14 2.28 4.76
N SER A 170 -16.81 3.26 4.16
CA SER A 170 -17.77 3.01 3.09
C SER A 170 -17.50 3.90 1.88
N SER A 171 -18.18 3.59 0.77
CA SER A 171 -18.09 4.35 -0.48
C SER A 171 -18.48 5.82 -0.36
N THR A 172 -19.13 6.23 0.75
CA THR A 172 -19.46 7.64 0.98
C THR A 172 -18.22 8.53 1.10
N LEU A 173 -17.06 7.95 1.48
CA LEU A 173 -15.79 8.68 1.59
C LEU A 173 -15.39 9.37 0.28
N LEU A 174 -15.64 8.72 -0.86
CA LEU A 174 -15.27 9.21 -2.19
C LEU A 174 -16.50 9.35 -3.12
N GLN A 175 -17.70 9.51 -2.56
CA GLN A 175 -18.96 9.51 -3.33
C GLN A 175 -18.98 10.56 -4.46
N HIS A 176 -18.25 11.66 -4.32
CA HIS A 176 -18.19 12.74 -5.29
C HIS A 176 -17.21 12.47 -6.47
N LYS A 177 -16.48 11.35 -6.46
CA LYS A 177 -15.53 10.95 -7.51
C LYS A 177 -16.11 9.95 -8.50
N PHE A 178 -17.30 9.41 -8.22
CA PHE A 178 -17.95 8.34 -8.97
C PHE A 178 -19.36 8.72 -9.42
#